data_AF-A0A2G4JK01-F1
#
_entry.id   AF-A0A2G4JK01-F1
#
_cell.length_a   1.000
_cell.length_b   1.000
_cell.length_c   1.000
_cell.angle_alpha   90.00
_cell.angle_beta   90.00
_cell.angle_gamma   90.00
#
_symmetry.space_group_name_H-M   'P 1'
#
loop_
_entity.id
_entity.type
_entity.pdbx_description
1 polymer ?
#
loop_
_entity_poly.entity_id
_entity_poly.type
_entity_poly.pdbx_seq_one_letter_code
_entity_poly.pdbx_strand_id
1 'polypeptide(L)'
;MMTVRTVLTATLLAGALAGAASAQDFQAQPQGPRQPLRGLDNGDMSPAEIQKLFDAYLVMEAQQALELTDDQYAPFLTRLRALQETRRRNQQERFRLMGELQRLSAPRRKVVEDAALKERLAALQELESRTAAELRKAYTSVDEVLDLRQQARFRIFEEQIERRKLALLMRARQQNRPNQQLPGQQPPVRRPPPLE
;
A
#
# COMPACT_ATOMS: atom_id res chain seq x y z
N MET A 1 28.12 25.52 27.55
CA MET A 1 26.84 24.87 27.90
C MET A 1 25.73 25.65 27.21
N MET A 2 25.22 25.15 26.09
CA MET A 2 24.19 25.82 25.29
C MET A 2 22.85 25.09 25.46
N THR A 3 21.90 25.74 26.11
CA THR A 3 20.53 25.26 26.33
C THR A 3 19.66 25.61 25.12
N VAL A 4 19.25 24.58 24.37
CA VAL A 4 18.27 24.67 23.28
C VAL A 4 16.87 24.62 23.89
N ARG A 5 16.10 25.70 23.79
CA ARG A 5 14.68 25.73 24.18
C ARG A 5 13.82 25.60 22.92
N THR A 6 13.28 24.41 22.74
CA THR A 6 12.22 24.08 21.78
C THR A 6 10.93 24.77 22.23
N VAL A 7 10.31 25.58 21.36
CA VAL A 7 8.93 26.05 21.55
C VAL A 7 8.09 25.46 20.43
N LEU A 8 7.25 24.48 20.80
CA LEU A 8 6.10 24.06 20.02
C LEU A 8 5.03 25.15 20.19
N THR A 9 4.57 25.73 19.08
CA THR A 9 3.36 26.54 19.06
C THR A 9 2.36 25.87 18.13
N ALA A 10 1.39 25.20 18.75
CA ALA A 10 0.16 24.78 18.11
C ALA A 10 -0.81 25.96 18.11
N THR A 11 -1.24 26.40 16.93
CA THR A 11 -2.27 27.44 16.79
C THR A 11 -3.50 26.82 16.14
N LEU A 12 -4.63 26.90 16.83
CA LEU A 12 -5.96 26.53 16.38
C LEU A 12 -6.89 27.75 16.51
N LEU A 13 -7.87 27.82 15.59
CA LEU A 13 -9.01 28.75 15.47
C LEU A 13 -8.69 30.19 15.02
N ALA A 14 -9.55 30.91 14.29
CA ALA A 14 -10.77 30.63 13.55
C ALA A 14 -11.01 31.84 12.64
N GLY A 15 -11.50 31.64 11.42
CA GLY A 15 -11.87 32.74 10.52
C GLY A 15 -13.04 32.31 9.64
N ALA A 16 -14.25 32.71 10.05
CA ALA A 16 -15.47 32.56 9.28
C ALA A 16 -15.50 33.61 8.16
N LEU A 17 -15.62 33.17 6.91
CA LEU A 17 -16.05 34.00 5.79
C LEU A 17 -17.17 33.25 5.07
N ALA A 18 -18.38 33.82 5.19
CA ALA A 18 -19.52 33.49 4.36
C ALA A 18 -19.22 33.95 2.93
N GLY A 19 -19.17 32.99 2.01
CA GLY A 19 -19.09 33.23 0.58
C GLY A 19 -19.86 32.12 -0.11
N ALA A 20 -21.09 32.42 -0.50
CA ALA A 20 -21.88 31.58 -1.39
C ALA A 20 -21.13 31.41 -2.70
N ALA A 21 -20.64 30.20 -2.96
CA ALA A 21 -20.08 29.80 -4.24
C ALA A 21 -20.60 28.40 -4.55
N SER A 22 -21.57 28.37 -5.46
CA SER A 22 -21.85 27.31 -6.44
C SER A 22 -21.36 25.92 -6.05
N ALA A 23 -22.26 25.09 -5.50
CA ALA A 23 -22.14 23.65 -5.60
C ALA A 23 -22.24 23.27 -7.09
N GLN A 24 -21.13 23.35 -7.80
CA GLN A 24 -20.96 22.59 -9.04
C GLN A 24 -20.82 21.14 -8.61
N ASP A 25 -21.89 20.39 -8.86
CA ASP A 25 -21.90 18.93 -8.88
C ASP A 25 -20.70 18.45 -9.71
N PHE A 26 -19.61 18.13 -9.04
CA PHE A 26 -18.64 17.17 -9.54
C PHE A 26 -19.35 15.81 -9.53
N GLN A 27 -20.18 15.59 -10.55
CA GLN A 27 -20.60 14.27 -10.95
C GLN A 27 -19.32 13.47 -11.19
N ALA A 28 -18.94 12.67 -10.19
CA ALA A 28 -18.00 11.59 -10.35
C ALA A 28 -18.58 10.67 -11.42
N GLN A 29 -18.15 10.86 -12.67
CA GLN A 29 -18.43 9.95 -13.75
C GLN A 29 -18.00 8.56 -13.28
N PRO A 30 -18.92 7.56 -13.24
CA PRO A 30 -18.53 6.19 -12.99
C PRO A 30 -17.57 5.80 -14.09
N GLN A 31 -16.29 5.67 -13.72
CA GLN A 31 -15.28 5.14 -14.59
C GLN A 31 -15.81 3.81 -15.12
N GLY A 32 -16.00 3.74 -16.45
CA GLY A 32 -16.44 2.54 -17.13
C GLY A 32 -15.57 1.33 -16.75
N PRO A 33 -16.04 0.11 -17.02
CA PRO A 33 -15.37 -1.11 -16.60
C PRO A 33 -13.90 -1.08 -17.05
N ARG A 34 -12.99 -0.87 -16.08
CA ARG A 34 -11.55 -1.00 -16.27
C ARG A 34 -11.31 -2.42 -16.78
N GLN A 35 -10.88 -2.52 -18.04
CA GLN A 35 -10.62 -3.81 -18.66
C GLN A 35 -9.65 -4.59 -17.76
N PRO A 36 -9.97 -5.84 -17.39
CA PRO A 36 -9.00 -6.69 -16.71
C PRO A 36 -7.77 -6.81 -17.61
N LEU A 37 -6.56 -6.82 -17.04
CA LEU A 37 -5.37 -7.23 -17.76
C LEU A 37 -5.68 -8.57 -18.43
N ARG A 38 -5.76 -8.60 -19.76
CA ARG A 38 -6.03 -9.82 -20.55
C ARG A 38 -4.94 -10.83 -20.20
N GLY A 39 -5.33 -12.00 -19.70
CA GLY A 39 -4.42 -13.14 -19.47
C GLY A 39 -4.02 -13.43 -18.02
N LEU A 40 -4.62 -12.78 -17.02
CA LEU A 40 -4.39 -13.14 -15.62
C LEU A 40 -5.64 -13.83 -15.03
N ASP A 41 -5.68 -15.16 -15.07
CA ASP A 41 -6.54 -15.94 -14.19
C ASP A 41 -5.97 -15.83 -12.77
N ASN A 42 -6.49 -14.86 -12.01
CA ASN A 42 -5.96 -14.46 -10.71
C ASN A 42 -6.45 -15.34 -9.54
N GLY A 43 -7.08 -16.48 -9.83
CA GLY A 43 -7.77 -17.31 -8.83
C GLY A 43 -6.84 -17.96 -7.79
N ASP A 44 -5.63 -18.35 -8.21
CA ASP A 44 -4.76 -19.24 -7.39
C ASP A 44 -3.38 -18.64 -7.07
N MET A 45 -3.13 -17.38 -7.38
CA MET A 45 -1.80 -16.79 -7.26
C MET A 45 -1.49 -16.33 -5.83
N SER A 46 -0.34 -16.74 -5.29
CA SER A 46 0.13 -16.29 -3.99
C SER A 46 0.47 -14.79 -3.98
N PRO A 47 0.39 -14.10 -2.83
CA PRO A 47 0.77 -12.68 -2.73
C PRO A 47 2.20 -12.39 -3.20
N ALA A 48 3.12 -13.35 -3.05
CA ALA A 48 4.51 -13.21 -3.51
C ALA A 48 4.64 -13.31 -5.04
N GLU A 49 3.83 -14.14 -5.68
CA GLU A 49 3.78 -14.23 -7.14
C GLU A 49 3.14 -12.99 -7.76
N ILE A 50 2.07 -12.47 -7.15
CA ILE A 50 1.47 -11.19 -7.56
C ILE A 50 2.52 -10.08 -7.52
N GLN A 51 3.34 -10.02 -6.47
CA GLN A 51 4.42 -9.04 -6.36
C GLN A 51 5.45 -9.18 -7.50
N LYS A 52 5.92 -10.40 -7.79
CA LYS A 52 6.88 -10.65 -8.89
C LYS A 52 6.32 -10.24 -10.26
N LEU A 53 5.03 -10.50 -10.51
CA LEU A 53 4.38 -10.07 -11.74
C LEU A 53 4.34 -8.55 -11.87
N PHE A 54 4.01 -7.84 -10.79
CA PHE A 54 4.01 -6.38 -10.81
C PHE A 54 5.42 -5.82 -10.99
N ASP A 55 6.45 -6.45 -10.41
CA ASP A 55 7.83 -6.00 -10.60
C ASP A 55 8.29 -6.18 -12.06
N ALA A 56 7.93 -7.29 -12.70
CA ALA A 56 8.20 -7.54 -14.12
C ALA A 56 7.40 -6.56 -15.02
N TYR A 57 6.14 -6.31 -14.70
CA TYR A 57 5.30 -5.34 -15.40
C TYR A 57 5.87 -3.92 -15.28
N LEU A 58 6.36 -3.54 -14.09
CA LEU A 58 7.01 -2.25 -13.84
C LEU A 58 8.19 -2.02 -14.78
N VAL A 59 9.05 -3.03 -14.94
CA VAL A 59 10.23 -2.98 -15.82
C VAL A 59 9.82 -2.81 -17.28
N MET A 60 8.80 -3.54 -17.74
CA MET A 60 8.34 -3.50 -19.13
C MET A 60 7.67 -2.16 -19.48
N GLU A 61 6.78 -1.68 -18.62
CA GLU A 61 5.98 -0.49 -18.90
C GLU A 61 6.79 0.81 -18.67
N ALA A 62 7.80 0.79 -17.79
CA ALA A 62 8.57 1.99 -17.46
C ALA A 62 9.30 2.58 -18.66
N GLN A 63 9.78 1.77 -19.61
CA GLN A 63 10.46 2.29 -20.80
C GLN A 63 9.52 3.18 -21.63
N GLN A 64 8.32 2.69 -21.90
CA GLN A 64 7.31 3.42 -22.67
C GLN A 64 6.75 4.60 -21.88
N ALA A 65 6.43 4.41 -20.59
CA ALA A 65 5.85 5.45 -19.76
C ALA A 65 6.79 6.63 -19.50
N LEU A 66 8.10 6.38 -19.47
CA LEU A 66 9.11 7.40 -19.21
C LEU A 66 9.78 7.91 -20.50
N GLU A 67 9.48 7.33 -21.66
CA GLU A 67 10.14 7.67 -22.93
C GLU A 67 11.68 7.58 -22.77
N LEU A 68 12.17 6.47 -22.20
CA LEU A 68 13.61 6.28 -21.97
C LEU A 68 14.35 6.14 -23.28
N THR A 69 15.49 6.82 -23.39
CA THR A 69 16.47 6.57 -24.44
C THR A 69 17.24 5.27 -24.18
N ASP A 70 17.86 4.70 -25.20
CA ASP A 70 18.65 3.47 -25.09
C ASP A 70 19.79 3.62 -24.06
N ASP A 71 20.44 4.79 -24.03
CA ASP A 71 21.52 5.12 -23.09
C ASP A 71 21.02 5.20 -21.64
N GLN A 72 19.77 5.63 -21.41
CA GLN A 72 19.16 5.70 -20.09
C GLN A 72 18.62 4.35 -19.61
N TYR A 73 18.23 3.47 -20.54
CA TYR A 73 17.47 2.27 -20.21
C TYR A 73 18.24 1.32 -19.27
N ALA A 74 19.46 0.93 -19.65
CA ALA A 74 20.27 0.01 -18.85
C ALA A 74 20.58 0.53 -17.42
N PRO A 75 21.06 1.79 -17.24
CA PRO A 75 21.29 2.32 -15.90
C PRO A 75 19.98 2.50 -15.13
N PHE A 76 18.89 2.95 -15.76
CA PHE A 76 17.58 3.06 -15.12
C PHE A 76 17.09 1.71 -14.58
N LEU A 77 17.15 0.65 -15.37
CA LEU A 77 16.72 -0.67 -14.93
C LEU A 77 17.48 -1.16 -13.70
N THR A 78 18.79 -0.92 -13.65
CA THR A 78 19.62 -1.29 -12.51
C THR A 78 19.19 -0.55 -11.24
N ARG A 79 18.96 0.76 -11.35
CA ARG A 79 18.53 1.63 -10.25
C ARG A 79 17.11 1.29 -9.77
N LEU A 80 16.21 1.01 -10.72
CA LEU A 80 14.83 0.60 -10.45
C LEU A 80 14.78 -0.72 -9.68
N ARG A 81 15.57 -1.72 -10.09
CA ARG A 81 15.66 -3.01 -9.38
C ARG A 81 16.18 -2.83 -7.95
N ALA A 82 17.17 -1.97 -7.75
CA ALA A 82 17.67 -1.65 -6.40
C ALA A 82 16.60 -0.97 -5.51
N LEU A 83 15.79 -0.08 -6.09
CA LEU A 83 14.63 0.53 -5.41
C LEU A 83 13.57 -0.52 -5.04
N GLN A 84 13.19 -1.39 -5.97
CA GLN A 84 12.23 -2.48 -5.73
C GLN A 84 12.72 -3.42 -4.63
N GLU A 85 14.00 -3.82 -4.67
CA GLU A 85 14.61 -4.68 -3.65
C GLU A 85 14.61 -4.01 -2.27
N THR A 86 14.94 -2.71 -2.20
CA THR A 86 14.89 -1.93 -0.96
C THR A 86 13.49 -1.89 -0.37
N ARG A 87 12.45 -1.67 -1.20
CA ARG A 87 11.05 -1.73 -0.74
C ARG A 87 10.68 -3.10 -0.22
N ARG A 88 11.03 -4.16 -0.96
CA ARG A 88 10.73 -5.54 -0.60
C ARG A 88 11.34 -5.92 0.73
N ARG A 89 12.64 -5.70 0.92
CA ARG A 89 13.36 -6.00 2.16
C ARG A 89 12.71 -5.30 3.36
N ASN A 90 12.51 -3.99 3.26
CA ASN A 90 11.92 -3.21 4.35
C ASN A 90 10.48 -3.64 4.68
N GLN A 91 9.68 -3.95 3.66
CA GLN A 91 8.32 -4.45 3.85
C GLN A 91 8.30 -5.84 4.53
N GLN A 92 9.21 -6.73 4.17
CA GLN A 92 9.34 -8.05 4.80
C GLN A 92 9.76 -7.96 6.27
N GLU A 93 10.75 -7.13 6.58
CA GLU A 93 11.17 -6.86 7.97
C GLU A 93 10.02 -6.29 8.80
N ARG A 94 9.27 -5.33 8.23
CA ARG A 94 8.11 -4.75 8.89
C ARG A 94 7.03 -5.80 9.16
N PHE A 95 6.70 -6.64 8.17
CA PHE A 95 5.71 -7.70 8.36
C PHE A 95 6.13 -8.70 9.44
N ARG A 96 7.42 -9.05 9.50
CA ARG A 96 7.96 -9.90 10.56
C ARG A 96 7.75 -9.25 11.94
N LEU A 97 8.17 -8.00 12.13
CA LEU A 97 8.01 -7.29 13.40
C LEU A 97 6.54 -7.12 13.80
N MET A 98 5.66 -6.81 12.85
CA MET A 98 4.22 -6.71 13.09
C MET A 98 3.62 -8.04 13.54
N GLY A 99 4.04 -9.17 12.94
CA GLY A 99 3.61 -10.50 13.38
C GLY A 99 4.13 -10.83 14.79
N GLU A 100 5.37 -10.48 15.11
CA GLU A 100 5.92 -10.63 16.46
C GLU A 100 5.14 -9.81 17.49
N LEU A 101 4.84 -8.55 17.19
CA LEU A 101 4.03 -7.65 18.03
C LEU A 101 2.61 -8.16 18.23
N GLN A 102 1.94 -8.61 17.16
CA GLN A 102 0.58 -9.19 17.25
C GLN A 102 0.55 -10.41 18.18
N ARG A 103 1.59 -11.25 18.13
CA ARG A 103 1.69 -12.38 19.05
C ARG A 103 1.91 -11.91 20.49
N LEU A 104 2.79 -10.93 20.71
CA LEU A 104 3.17 -10.41 22.04
C LEU A 104 2.06 -9.59 22.70
N SER A 105 1.18 -8.94 21.93
CA SER A 105 0.05 -8.18 22.44
C SER A 105 -1.23 -9.01 22.65
N ALA A 106 -1.15 -10.33 22.46
CA ALA A 106 -2.30 -11.20 22.64
C ALA A 106 -2.80 -11.17 24.11
N PRO A 107 -4.12 -11.07 24.38
CA PRO A 107 -4.69 -10.77 25.70
C PRO A 107 -4.36 -11.75 26.85
N ARG A 108 -3.77 -12.91 26.56
CA ARG A 108 -3.49 -13.99 27.55
C ARG A 108 -2.06 -13.95 28.10
N ARG A 109 -1.27 -12.94 27.74
CA ARG A 109 0.17 -12.80 28.05
C ARG A 109 0.44 -11.98 29.33
N LYS A 110 1.55 -12.26 30.02
CA LYS A 110 1.92 -11.71 31.36
C LYS A 110 3.05 -10.67 31.27
N VAL A 111 3.24 -9.91 32.36
CA VAL A 111 4.20 -8.79 32.55
C VAL A 111 5.65 -9.03 32.07
N VAL A 112 6.19 -10.25 32.12
CA VAL A 112 7.55 -10.55 31.60
C VAL A 112 7.65 -10.28 30.09
N GLU A 113 6.52 -10.31 29.39
CA GLU A 113 6.43 -10.08 27.95
C GLU A 113 6.34 -8.57 27.62
N ASP A 114 6.12 -7.70 28.61
CA ASP A 114 6.10 -6.24 28.43
C ASP A 114 7.48 -5.71 28.06
N ALA A 115 8.55 -6.28 28.62
CA ALA A 115 9.93 -5.95 28.25
C ALA A 115 10.21 -6.31 26.78
N ALA A 116 9.78 -7.50 26.35
CA ALA A 116 9.89 -7.94 24.95
C ALA A 116 9.02 -7.08 24.02
N LEU A 117 7.82 -6.67 24.46
CA LEU A 117 6.95 -5.78 23.70
C LEU A 117 7.62 -4.41 23.50
N LYS A 118 8.20 -3.84 24.56
CA LYS A 118 8.96 -2.58 24.48
C LYS A 118 10.14 -2.68 23.51
N GLU A 119 10.89 -3.77 23.55
CA GLU A 119 12.00 -4.03 22.62
C GLU A 119 11.53 -4.10 21.17
N ARG A 120 10.43 -4.84 20.89
CA ARG A 120 9.89 -4.96 19.52
C ARG A 120 9.31 -3.66 19.00
N LEU A 121 8.71 -2.83 19.85
CA LEU A 121 8.26 -1.49 19.48
C LEU A 121 9.44 -0.58 19.13
N ALA A 122 10.52 -0.62 19.91
CA ALA A 122 11.73 0.15 19.61
C ALA A 122 12.38 -0.31 18.29
N ALA A 123 12.45 -1.63 18.06
CA ALA A 123 12.96 -2.18 16.80
C ALA A 123 12.12 -1.77 15.58
N LEU A 124 10.79 -1.69 15.73
CA LEU A 124 9.90 -1.20 14.67
C LEU A 124 10.15 0.27 14.36
N GLN A 125 10.27 1.12 15.37
CA GLN A 125 10.54 2.55 15.19
C GLN A 125 11.90 2.81 14.52
N GLU A 126 12.93 2.05 14.90
CA GLU A 126 14.24 2.10 14.27
C GLU A 126 14.16 1.66 12.79
N LEU A 127 13.45 0.57 12.51
CA LEU A 127 13.22 0.11 11.15
C LEU A 127 12.52 1.18 10.30
N GLU A 128 11.49 1.82 10.82
CA GLU A 128 10.74 2.87 10.09
C GLU A 128 11.63 4.08 9.77
N SER A 129 12.47 4.49 10.72
CA SER A 129 13.44 5.58 10.54
C SER A 129 14.49 5.25 9.47
N ARG A 130 15.08 4.05 9.54
CA ARG A 130 16.03 3.55 8.55
C ARG A 130 15.40 3.41 7.16
N THR A 131 14.19 2.85 7.10
CA THR A 131 13.44 2.66 5.85
C THR A 131 13.25 3.98 5.10
N ALA A 132 12.87 5.05 5.81
CA ALA A 132 12.69 6.36 5.20
C ALA A 132 13.98 6.89 4.55
N ALA A 133 15.13 6.73 5.22
CA ALA A 133 16.43 7.14 4.70
C ALA A 133 16.87 6.29 3.49
N GLU A 134 16.71 4.97 3.58
CA GLU A 134 17.06 4.04 2.49
C GLU A 134 16.21 4.28 1.23
N LEU A 135 14.89 4.48 1.39
CA LEU A 135 13.99 4.76 0.27
C LEU A 135 14.33 6.11 -0.37
N ARG A 136 14.60 7.15 0.43
CA ARG A 136 15.03 8.45 -0.10
C ARG A 136 16.29 8.31 -0.96
N LYS A 137 17.30 7.58 -0.48
CA LYS A 137 18.53 7.31 -1.22
C LYS A 137 18.27 6.54 -2.53
N ALA A 138 17.44 5.50 -2.48
CA ALA A 138 17.10 4.72 -3.65
C ALA A 138 16.37 5.56 -4.72
N TYR A 139 15.47 6.45 -4.29
CA TYR A 139 14.82 7.40 -5.20
C TYR A 139 15.78 8.40 -5.81
N THR A 140 16.66 9.03 -5.02
CA THR A 140 17.69 9.93 -5.56
C THR A 140 18.55 9.21 -6.59
N SER A 141 18.88 7.94 -6.35
CA SER A 141 19.61 7.13 -7.32
C SER A 141 18.82 6.94 -8.62
N VAL A 142 17.52 6.65 -8.59
CA VAL A 142 16.73 6.59 -9.83
C VAL A 142 16.67 7.95 -10.53
N ASP A 143 16.51 9.03 -9.77
CA ASP A 143 16.36 10.39 -10.32
C ASP A 143 17.63 10.87 -11.05
N GLU A 144 18.83 10.45 -10.63
CA GLU A 144 20.11 10.80 -11.26
C GLU A 144 20.24 10.38 -12.74
N VAL A 145 19.45 9.40 -13.20
CA VAL A 145 19.50 8.91 -14.60
C VAL A 145 18.32 9.39 -15.43
N LEU A 146 17.44 10.18 -14.84
CA LEU A 146 16.22 10.70 -15.44
C LEU A 146 16.28 12.23 -15.52
N ASP A 147 15.76 12.80 -16.59
CA ASP A 147 15.50 14.24 -16.64
C ASP A 147 14.31 14.62 -15.73
N LEU A 148 14.13 15.93 -15.51
CA LEU A 148 13.09 16.44 -14.61
C LEU A 148 11.66 16.01 -15.01
N ARG A 149 11.37 15.93 -16.32
CA ARG A 149 10.05 15.50 -16.82
C ARG A 149 9.87 14.00 -16.62
N GLN A 150 10.90 13.21 -16.88
CA GLN A 150 10.93 11.78 -16.65
C GLN A 150 10.78 11.44 -15.16
N GLN A 151 11.42 12.20 -14.27
CA GLN A 151 11.24 12.06 -12.82
C GLN A 151 9.78 12.27 -12.42
N ALA A 152 9.13 13.32 -12.93
CA ALA A 152 7.72 13.57 -12.66
C ALA A 152 6.82 12.44 -13.20
N ARG A 153 7.06 11.99 -14.43
CA ARG A 153 6.37 10.84 -15.03
C ARG A 153 6.55 9.57 -14.20
N PHE A 154 7.75 9.36 -13.66
CA PHE A 154 8.04 8.22 -12.80
C PHE A 154 7.20 8.24 -11.53
N ARG A 155 7.10 9.38 -10.83
CA ARG A 155 6.23 9.51 -9.65
C ARG A 155 4.77 9.18 -9.95
N ILE A 156 4.26 9.70 -11.07
CA ILE A 156 2.87 9.45 -11.50
C ILE A 156 2.67 7.98 -11.87
N PHE A 157 3.61 7.41 -12.62
CA PHE A 157 3.57 6.02 -13.05
C PHE A 157 3.54 5.07 -11.83
N GLU A 158 4.40 5.28 -10.83
CA GLU A 158 4.41 4.46 -9.62
C GLU A 158 3.08 4.50 -8.87
N GLU A 159 2.49 5.69 -8.70
CA GLU A 159 1.18 5.85 -8.08
C GLU A 159 0.08 5.10 -8.85
N GLN A 160 0.12 5.14 -10.18
CA GLN A 160 -0.82 4.39 -11.02
C GLN A 160 -0.66 2.87 -10.84
N ILE A 161 0.58 2.38 -10.77
CA ILE A 161 0.88 0.96 -10.54
C ILE A 161 0.38 0.52 -9.15
N GLU A 162 0.64 1.31 -8.11
CA GLU A 162 0.22 0.97 -6.75
C GLU A 162 -1.31 0.90 -6.65
N ARG A 163 -2.04 1.81 -7.29
CA ARG A 163 -3.51 1.74 -7.39
C ARG A 163 -4.00 0.47 -8.07
N ARG A 164 -3.36 0.06 -9.18
CA ARG A 164 -3.70 -1.18 -9.90
C ARG A 164 -3.42 -2.41 -9.03
N LYS A 165 -2.28 -2.43 -8.34
CA LYS A 165 -1.90 -3.49 -7.40
C LYS A 165 -2.92 -3.63 -6.26
N LEU A 166 -3.29 -2.53 -5.61
CA LEU A 166 -4.31 -2.53 -4.56
C LEU A 166 -5.66 -3.05 -5.06
N ALA A 167 -6.10 -2.61 -6.25
CA ALA A 167 -7.33 -3.08 -6.86
C ALA A 167 -7.30 -4.60 -7.12
N LEU A 168 -6.16 -5.13 -7.59
CA LEU A 168 -6.00 -6.57 -7.81
C LEU A 168 -6.04 -7.35 -6.50
N LEU A 169 -5.33 -6.88 -5.48
CA LEU A 169 -5.32 -7.50 -4.16
C LEU A 169 -6.71 -7.51 -3.51
N MET A 170 -7.49 -6.44 -3.68
CA MET A 170 -8.88 -6.40 -3.19
C MET A 170 -9.76 -7.43 -3.91
N ARG A 171 -9.63 -7.56 -5.23
CA ARG A 171 -10.36 -8.56 -6.01
C ARG A 171 -10.00 -9.99 -5.59
N ALA A 172 -8.71 -10.29 -5.46
CA ALA A 172 -8.23 -11.61 -5.02
C ALA A 172 -8.77 -11.97 -3.62
N ARG A 173 -8.81 -11.01 -2.69
CA ARG A 173 -9.41 -11.21 -1.35
C ARG A 173 -10.92 -11.45 -1.40
N GLN A 174 -11.64 -10.78 -2.31
CA GLN A 174 -13.09 -10.96 -2.47
C GLN A 174 -13.42 -12.33 -3.06
N GLN A 175 -12.62 -12.80 -4.01
CA GLN A 175 -12.78 -14.10 -4.65
C GLN A 175 -12.43 -15.26 -3.71
N ASN A 176 -11.46 -15.06 -2.82
CA ASN A 176 -11.08 -16.02 -1.77
C ASN A 176 -11.94 -15.94 -0.49
N ARG A 177 -13.01 -15.14 -0.45
CA ARG A 177 -14.05 -15.32 0.57
C ARG A 177 -14.87 -16.54 0.17
N PRO A 178 -14.73 -17.70 0.85
CA PRO A 178 -15.67 -18.78 0.62
C PRO A 178 -17.05 -18.24 0.98
N ASN A 179 -18.05 -18.70 0.23
CA ASN A 179 -19.45 -18.58 0.51
C ASN A 179 -19.70 -19.05 1.96
N GLN A 180 -19.48 -18.19 2.96
CA GLN A 180 -19.94 -18.38 4.34
C GLN A 180 -21.45 -18.20 4.33
N GLN A 181 -22.13 -19.12 3.64
CA GLN A 181 -23.46 -19.54 4.04
C GLN A 181 -23.31 -19.98 5.49
N LEU A 182 -23.91 -19.21 6.40
CA LEU A 182 -24.02 -19.58 7.81
C LEU A 182 -24.64 -21.00 7.85
N PRO A 183 -23.96 -22.02 8.39
CA PRO A 183 -24.61 -23.29 8.69
C PRO A 183 -25.56 -23.01 9.87
N GLY A 184 -26.84 -22.78 9.58
CA GLY A 184 -27.84 -22.57 10.64
C GLY A 184 -29.11 -21.80 10.28
N GLN A 185 -29.22 -21.16 9.11
CA GLN A 185 -30.50 -20.56 8.72
C GLN A 185 -31.38 -21.60 8.03
N GLN A 186 -32.02 -22.45 8.83
CA GLN A 186 -33.19 -23.20 8.39
C GLN A 186 -34.27 -22.17 7.96
N PRO A 187 -34.86 -22.32 6.76
CA PRO A 187 -35.96 -21.45 6.35
C PRO A 187 -37.13 -21.60 7.33
N PRO A 188 -37.87 -20.51 7.65
CA PRO A 188 -38.97 -20.58 8.60
C PRO A 188 -40.03 -21.58 8.11
N VAL A 189 -40.28 -22.60 8.93
CA VAL A 189 -41.36 -23.58 8.72
C VAL A 189 -42.68 -22.81 8.66
N ARG A 190 -43.29 -22.75 7.47
CA ARG A 190 -44.66 -22.23 7.31
C ARG A 190 -45.58 -23.14 8.11
N ARG A 191 -46.14 -22.62 9.21
CA ARG A 191 -47.21 -23.32 9.93
C ARG A 191 -48.41 -23.47 8.98
N PRO A 192 -49.00 -24.67 8.84
CA PRO A 192 -50.26 -24.80 8.13
C PRO A 192 -51.37 -24.06 8.90
N PRO A 193 -52.37 -23.50 8.19
CA PRO A 193 -53.49 -22.82 8.83
C PRO A 193 -54.34 -23.82 9.64
N PRO A 194 -55.00 -23.35 10.73
CA PRO A 194 -55.90 -24.20 11.49
C PRO A 194 -57.09 -24.61 10.62
N LEU A 195 -57.48 -25.87 10.73
CA LEU A 195 -58.72 -26.38 10.14
C LEU A 195 -59.88 -25.87 11.00
N GLU A 196 -60.82 -25.14 10.38
CA GLU A 196 -62.17 -24.92 10.94
C GLU A 196 -63.03 -26.18 10.77
#